data_AF-A0AAP5QKY8-F1
#
_entry.id   AF-A0AAP5QKY8-F1
#
_cell.length_a   1.000
_cell.length_b   1.000
_cell.length_c   1.000
_cell.angle_alpha   90.00
_cell.angle_beta   90.00
_cell.angle_gamma   90.00
#
_symmetry.space_group_name_H-M   'P 1'
#
loop_
_entity.id
_entity.type
_entity.pdbx_description
1 polymer ?
#
loop_
_entity_poly.entity_id
_entity_poly.type
_entity_poly.pdbx_seq_one_letter_code
_entity_poly.pdbx_strand_id
1 'polypeptide(L)'
;MSEKNEQVYDLSFFMPGKTVEAEEIRVPLSKRFVDKKGNIVPFIFKAITTERIDELEKESTTYKNVKGRGRVKDLDSQRFYARIAVESTIYPDFRSKELRDAYKTADPVEVAKRVLSVGGEYANWLNKAIEINGFEDELEDLEQEAKN
;
A
#
# COMPACT_ATOMS: atom_id res chain seq x y z
N MET A 1 -47.30 -25.76 15.15
CA MET A 1 -46.84 -24.74 14.19
C MET A 1 -45.59 -24.14 14.77
N SER A 2 -44.40 -24.45 14.24
CA SER A 2 -43.15 -23.85 14.72
C SER A 2 -43.02 -22.46 14.09
N GLU A 3 -43.11 -21.42 14.91
CA GLU A 3 -42.79 -20.06 14.48
C GLU A 3 -41.30 -20.04 14.08
N LYS A 4 -41.05 -19.87 12.79
CA LYS A 4 -39.71 -19.58 12.29
C LYS A 4 -39.39 -18.18 12.80
N ASN A 5 -38.47 -18.11 13.76
CA ASN A 5 -37.92 -16.85 14.23
C ASN A 5 -37.08 -16.26 13.09
N GLU A 6 -37.68 -15.40 12.29
CA GLU A 6 -37.00 -14.74 11.16
C GLU A 6 -36.11 -13.65 11.74
N GLN A 7 -34.84 -13.98 11.92
CA GLN A 7 -33.85 -13.04 12.44
C GLN A 7 -33.61 -11.95 11.39
N VAL A 8 -34.22 -10.79 11.59
CA VAL A 8 -33.99 -9.61 10.74
C VAL A 8 -32.66 -8.98 11.11
N TYR A 9 -31.70 -8.97 10.20
CA TYR A 9 -30.41 -8.31 10.37
C TYR A 9 -30.54 -6.81 10.11
N ASP A 10 -30.02 -5.98 11.02
CA ASP A 10 -29.94 -4.53 10.83
C ASP A 10 -28.70 -4.16 10.00
N LEU A 11 -28.94 -3.53 8.85
CA LEU A 11 -27.88 -3.11 7.92
C LEU A 11 -27.30 -1.73 8.26
N SER A 12 -27.88 -1.00 9.21
CA SER A 12 -27.48 0.38 9.53
C SER A 12 -26.01 0.49 9.95
N PHE A 13 -25.45 -0.55 10.57
CA PHE A 13 -24.06 -0.61 11.01
C PHE A 13 -23.02 -0.54 9.87
N PHE A 14 -23.43 -0.85 8.63
CA PHE A 14 -22.55 -0.88 7.45
C PHE A 14 -22.70 0.34 6.53
N MET A 15 -23.53 1.31 6.91
CA MET A 15 -23.79 2.49 6.10
C MET A 15 -22.70 3.58 6.29
N PRO A 16 -22.49 4.45 5.28
CA PRO A 16 -21.59 5.59 5.41
C PRO A 16 -21.89 6.45 6.65
N GLY A 17 -20.84 6.85 7.37
CA GLY A 17 -20.97 7.63 8.61
C GLY A 17 -21.37 6.83 9.85
N LYS A 18 -21.56 5.51 9.74
CA LYS A 18 -21.73 4.59 10.88
C LYS A 18 -20.49 3.73 11.13
N THR A 19 -19.62 3.60 10.13
CA THR A 19 -18.33 2.91 10.22
C THR A 19 -17.26 3.83 10.78
N VAL A 20 -16.29 3.24 11.48
CA VAL A 20 -15.07 3.94 11.91
C VAL A 20 -14.14 4.05 10.70
N GLU A 21 -13.68 5.27 10.42
CA GLU A 21 -12.71 5.54 9.36
C GLU A 21 -11.34 4.93 9.70
N ALA A 22 -10.59 4.52 8.67
CA ALA A 22 -9.22 4.05 8.87
C ALA A 22 -8.36 5.15 9.53
N GLU A 23 -7.70 4.80 10.63
CA GLU A 23 -6.88 5.72 11.41
C GLU A 23 -5.53 6.02 10.75
N GLU A 24 -4.97 7.19 11.07
CA GLU A 24 -3.59 7.50 10.72
C GLU A 24 -2.62 6.85 11.71
N ILE A 25 -1.69 6.04 11.20
CA ILE A 25 -0.75 5.27 12.01
C ILE A 25 0.66 5.85 11.85
N ARG A 26 1.31 6.16 12.99
CA ARG A 26 2.65 6.74 13.03
C ARG A 26 3.71 5.66 13.27
N VAL A 27 4.69 5.55 12.37
CA VAL A 27 5.71 4.48 12.42
C VAL A 27 7.12 5.06 12.27
N PRO A 28 8.02 4.89 13.27
CA PRO A 28 9.42 5.28 13.15
C PRO A 28 10.19 4.26 12.30
N LEU A 29 10.11 4.39 10.97
CA LEU A 29 10.71 3.43 10.02
C LEU A 29 12.24 3.51 9.90
N SER A 30 12.81 4.71 10.08
CA SER A 30 14.25 4.93 9.94
C SER A 30 14.77 5.85 11.03
N LYS A 31 15.92 5.49 11.60
CA LYS A 31 16.65 6.32 12.55
C LYS A 31 17.39 7.49 11.87
N ARG A 32 17.44 7.52 10.54
CA ARG A 32 18.18 8.53 9.74
C ARG A 32 17.42 9.83 9.61
N PHE A 33 16.09 9.80 9.70
CA PHE A 33 15.25 10.99 9.60
C PHE A 33 15.00 11.54 11.01
N VAL A 34 15.67 12.64 11.34
CA VAL A 34 15.55 13.29 12.65
C VAL A 34 15.20 14.76 12.50
N ASP A 35 14.44 15.29 13.47
CA ASP A 35 14.11 16.70 13.53
C ASP A 35 15.28 17.55 14.08
N LYS A 36 15.08 18.87 14.18
CA LYS A 36 16.09 19.81 14.72
C LYS A 36 16.47 19.53 16.18
N LYS A 37 15.67 18.74 16.91
CA LYS A 37 15.90 18.34 18.31
C LYS A 37 16.52 16.93 18.42
N GLY A 38 16.75 16.25 17.30
CA GLY A 38 17.30 14.90 17.26
C GLY A 38 16.27 13.78 17.46
N ASN A 39 14.96 14.08 17.46
CA ASN A 39 13.93 13.06 17.56
C ASN A 39 13.68 12.41 16.21
N ILE A 40 13.44 11.10 16.18
CA ILE A 40 13.07 10.37 14.96
C ILE A 40 11.75 10.94 14.41
N VAL A 41 11.76 11.26 13.13
CA VAL A 41 10.59 11.71 12.39
C VAL A 41 9.81 10.47 11.93
N PRO A 42 8.60 10.22 12.46
CA PRO A 42 7.82 9.06 12.06
C PRO A 42 7.22 9.26 10.68
N PHE A 43 7.04 8.16 9.96
CA PHE A 43 6.15 8.13 8.81
C PHE A 43 4.70 8.07 9.30
N ILE A 44 3.79 8.63 8.52
CA ILE A 44 2.35 8.58 8.77
C ILE A 44 1.70 7.80 7.64
N PHE A 45 0.97 6.75 8.00
CA PHE A 45 0.28 5.87 7.07
C PHE A 45 -1.24 5.97 7.24
N LYS A 46 -1.96 5.68 6.15
CA LYS A 46 -3.40 5.46 6.17
C LYS A 46 -3.76 4.45 5.09
N ALA A 47 -4.69 3.53 5.39
CA ALA A 47 -5.21 2.61 4.39
C ALA A 47 -5.88 3.38 3.24
N ILE A 48 -5.71 2.89 2.02
CA ILE A 48 -6.45 3.39 0.86
C ILE A 48 -7.70 2.54 0.65
N THR A 49 -8.65 3.02 -0.16
CA THR A 49 -9.89 2.28 -0.42
C THR A 49 -9.62 1.04 -1.27
N THR A 50 -10.43 -0.01 -1.09
CA THR A 50 -10.39 -1.20 -1.94
C THR A 50 -10.57 -0.86 -3.42
N GLU A 51 -11.47 0.08 -3.74
CA GLU A 51 -11.65 0.58 -5.12
C GLU A 51 -10.36 1.15 -5.69
N ARG A 52 -9.59 1.92 -4.90
CA ARG A 52 -8.32 2.46 -5.35
C ARG A 52 -7.25 1.38 -5.53
N ILE A 53 -7.25 0.35 -4.69
CA ILE A 53 -6.37 -0.82 -4.84
C ILE A 53 -6.66 -1.54 -6.16
N ASP A 54 -7.94 -1.78 -6.49
CA ASP A 54 -8.34 -2.41 -7.75
C ASP A 54 -7.90 -1.59 -8.98
N GLU A 55 -7.99 -0.26 -8.90
CA GLU A 55 -7.49 0.64 -9.94
C GLU A 55 -5.97 0.51 -10.11
N LEU A 56 -5.22 0.50 -9.01
CA LEU A 56 -3.77 0.35 -9.02
C LEU A 56 -3.34 -1.01 -9.59
N GLU A 57 -4.08 -2.08 -9.29
CA GLU A 57 -3.83 -3.41 -9.84
C GLU A 57 -4.04 -3.41 -11.36
N LYS A 58 -5.13 -2.80 -11.84
CA LYS A 58 -5.42 -2.65 -13.27
C LYS A 58 -4.35 -1.81 -13.96
N GLU A 59 -3.96 -0.67 -13.37
CA GLU A 59 -2.89 0.21 -13.89
C GLU A 59 -1.53 -0.50 -13.96
N SER A 60 -1.30 -1.48 -13.07
CA SER A 60 -0.05 -2.26 -13.00
C SER A 60 -0.14 -3.59 -13.78
N THR A 61 -1.29 -3.88 -14.38
CA THR A 61 -1.53 -5.08 -15.18
C THR A 61 -1.35 -4.79 -16.66
N THR A 62 -0.51 -5.57 -17.31
CA THR A 62 -0.43 -5.63 -18.78
C THR A 62 -0.86 -7.00 -19.30
N TYR A 63 -0.77 -7.19 -20.61
CA TYR A 63 -1.05 -8.48 -21.24
C TYR A 63 0.11 -8.89 -22.11
N LYS A 64 0.56 -10.14 -21.97
CA LYS A 64 1.63 -10.72 -22.79
C LYS A 64 1.09 -11.88 -23.60
N ASN A 65 1.59 -12.04 -24.82
CA ASN A 65 1.29 -13.21 -25.64
C ASN A 65 2.29 -14.32 -25.31
N VAL A 66 1.79 -15.43 -24.76
CA VAL A 66 2.60 -16.61 -24.43
C VAL A 66 2.30 -17.72 -25.43
N LYS A 67 3.35 -18.23 -26.08
CA LYS A 67 3.24 -19.30 -27.09
C LYS A 67 2.50 -20.51 -26.50
N GLY A 68 1.44 -20.95 -27.18
CA GLY A 68 0.61 -22.09 -26.75
C GLY A 68 -0.43 -21.79 -25.65
N ARG A 69 -0.40 -20.60 -25.04
CA ARG A 69 -1.41 -20.17 -24.04
C ARG A 69 -2.23 -18.95 -24.47
N GLY A 70 -1.81 -18.24 -25.52
CA GLY A 70 -2.48 -17.04 -26.00
C GLY A 70 -2.17 -15.82 -25.15
N ARG A 71 -3.10 -14.87 -25.08
CA ARG A 71 -2.95 -13.61 -24.33
C ARG A 71 -3.19 -13.89 -22.84
N VAL A 72 -2.17 -13.69 -22.01
CA VAL A 72 -2.23 -13.88 -20.55
C VAL A 72 -2.08 -12.55 -19.81
N LYS A 73 -2.73 -12.43 -18.65
CA LYS A 73 -2.58 -11.30 -17.72
C LYS A 73 -1.17 -11.33 -17.13
N ASP A 74 -0.53 -10.18 -17.02
CA ASP A 74 0.82 -10.01 -16.49
C ASP A 74 0.85 -8.79 -15.57
N LEU A 75 0.78 -9.03 -14.26
CA LEU A 75 0.81 -8.00 -13.22
C LEU A 75 2.26 -7.70 -12.86
N ASP A 76 2.63 -6.42 -12.91
CA ASP A 76 3.86 -5.94 -12.28
C ASP A 76 3.63 -5.79 -10.77
N SER A 77 3.74 -6.91 -10.03
CA SER A 77 3.46 -6.96 -8.60
C SER A 77 4.35 -5.99 -7.82
N GLN A 78 5.63 -5.89 -8.19
CA GLN A 78 6.56 -4.96 -7.53
C GLN A 78 6.11 -3.51 -7.68
N ARG A 79 5.65 -3.11 -8.86
CA ARG A 79 5.15 -1.77 -9.10
C ARG A 79 3.80 -1.52 -8.42
N PHE A 80 2.93 -2.52 -8.43
CA PHE A 80 1.63 -2.48 -7.78
C PHE A 80 1.75 -2.20 -6.28
N TYR A 81 2.50 -3.02 -5.55
CA TYR A 81 2.68 -2.83 -4.11
C TYR A 81 3.44 -1.55 -3.76
N ALA A 82 4.41 -1.14 -4.59
CA ALA A 82 5.08 0.13 -4.39
C ALA A 82 4.14 1.34 -4.58
N ARG A 83 3.17 1.26 -5.50
CA ARG A 83 2.16 2.32 -5.67
C ARG A 83 1.17 2.36 -4.51
N ILE A 84 0.73 1.20 -4.01
CA ILE A 84 -0.07 1.13 -2.78
C ILE A 84 0.71 1.83 -1.65
N ALA A 85 1.97 1.46 -1.45
CA ALA A 85 2.78 2.03 -0.39
C ALA A 85 2.98 3.54 -0.52
N VAL A 86 3.16 4.06 -1.74
CA VAL A 86 3.20 5.51 -1.99
C VAL A 86 1.88 6.19 -1.59
N GLU A 87 0.74 5.64 -2.00
CA GLU A 87 -0.56 6.27 -1.74
C GLU A 87 -1.03 6.11 -0.28
N SER A 88 -0.59 5.05 0.39
CA SER A 88 -0.80 4.83 1.82
C SER A 88 0.14 5.61 2.73
N THR A 89 1.20 6.24 2.19
CA THR A 89 2.11 7.10 2.97
C THR A 89 1.63 8.55 2.89
N ILE A 90 1.04 9.05 3.98
CA ILE A 90 0.60 10.45 4.10
C ILE A 90 1.80 11.37 4.33
N TYR A 91 2.77 10.93 5.14
CA TYR A 91 3.99 11.68 5.40
C TYR A 91 5.20 10.75 5.53
N PRO A 92 6.30 11.02 4.80
CA PRO A 92 6.44 12.01 3.75
C PRO A 92 5.62 11.67 2.49
N ASP A 93 4.97 12.66 1.86
CA ASP A 93 4.27 12.45 0.59
C ASP A 93 5.25 12.42 -0.57
N PHE A 94 5.56 11.21 -1.07
CA PHE A 94 6.48 11.00 -2.18
C PHE A 94 6.01 11.59 -3.52
N ARG A 95 4.73 11.97 -3.63
CA ARG A 95 4.16 12.65 -4.80
C ARG A 95 4.38 14.16 -4.76
N SER A 96 4.81 14.70 -3.62
CA SER A 96 5.06 16.13 -3.45
C SER A 96 6.05 16.64 -4.49
N LYS A 97 5.77 17.83 -5.03
CA LYS A 97 6.65 18.49 -6.00
C LYS A 97 8.04 18.72 -5.41
N GLU A 98 8.10 19.08 -4.13
CA GLU A 98 9.34 19.31 -3.40
C GLU A 98 10.27 18.10 -3.44
N LEU A 99 9.77 16.91 -3.06
CA LEU A 99 10.60 15.70 -3.10
C LEU A 99 10.94 15.27 -4.52
N ARG A 100 9.99 15.35 -5.47
CA ARG A 100 10.25 15.01 -6.87
C ARG A 100 11.33 15.90 -7.50
N ASP A 101 11.32 17.19 -7.20
CA ASP A 101 12.34 18.13 -7.67
C ASP A 101 13.69 17.86 -6.99
N ALA A 102 13.70 17.71 -5.66
CA ALA A 102 14.91 17.46 -4.88
C ALA A 102 15.61 16.16 -5.31
N TYR A 103 14.83 15.11 -5.53
CA TYR A 103 15.31 13.82 -5.99
C TYR A 103 15.37 13.70 -7.52
N LYS A 104 15.04 14.75 -8.29
CA LYS A 104 15.17 14.78 -9.76
C LYS A 104 14.49 13.61 -10.48
N THR A 105 13.26 13.29 -10.08
CA THR A 105 12.44 12.27 -10.72
C THR A 105 10.97 12.63 -10.61
N ALA A 106 10.22 12.43 -11.70
CA ALA A 106 8.77 12.61 -11.68
C ALA A 106 8.04 11.41 -11.04
N ASP A 107 8.72 10.28 -10.89
CA ASP A 107 8.14 9.03 -10.40
C ASP A 107 8.20 8.95 -8.85
N PRO A 108 7.05 8.95 -8.15
CA PRO A 108 7.00 8.83 -6.69
C PRO A 108 7.63 7.54 -6.14
N VAL A 109 7.56 6.42 -6.88
CA VAL A 109 8.17 5.16 -6.44
C VAL A 109 9.69 5.28 -6.43
N GLU A 110 10.25 5.98 -7.41
CA GLU A 110 11.69 6.27 -7.47
C GLU A 110 12.10 7.30 -6.40
N VAL A 111 11.23 8.27 -6.08
CA VAL A 111 11.45 9.15 -4.91
C VAL A 111 11.55 8.32 -3.63
N ALA A 112 10.60 7.40 -3.40
CA ALA A 112 10.59 6.55 -2.22
C ALA A 112 11.88 5.72 -2.10
N LYS A 113 12.35 5.11 -3.19
CA LYS A 113 13.62 4.37 -3.24
C LYS A 113 14.84 5.25 -2.90
N ARG A 114 14.86 6.51 -3.35
CA ARG A 114 15.98 7.43 -3.08
C ARG A 114 15.96 7.95 -1.65
N VAL A 115 14.77 8.25 -1.11
CA VAL A 115 14.59 8.63 0.30
C VAL A 115 15.00 7.46 1.19
N LEU A 116 14.40 6.29 0.99
CA LEU A 116 14.67 5.05 1.72
C LEU A 116 15.83 4.27 1.06
N SER A 117 16.97 4.94 0.95
CA SER A 117 18.15 4.45 0.22
C SER A 117 18.84 3.24 0.85
N VAL A 118 18.46 2.82 2.06
CA VAL A 118 18.91 1.57 2.66
C VAL A 118 17.85 0.50 2.38
N GLY A 119 18.24 -0.60 1.73
CA GLY A 119 17.29 -1.62 1.24
C GLY A 119 16.33 -2.15 2.31
N GLY A 120 16.80 -2.34 3.54
CA GLY A 120 15.95 -2.77 4.66
C GLY A 120 14.89 -1.74 5.07
N GLU A 121 15.18 -0.44 4.94
CA GLU A 121 14.19 0.62 5.22
C GLU A 121 13.08 0.62 4.18
N TYR A 122 13.45 0.45 2.90
CA TYR A 122 12.48 0.35 1.80
C TYR A 122 11.61 -0.91 1.91
N ALA A 123 12.21 -2.05 2.24
CA ALA A 123 11.47 -3.29 2.47
C ALA A 123 10.49 -3.16 3.66
N ASN A 124 10.96 -2.63 4.80
CA ASN A 124 10.10 -2.40 5.96
C ASN A 124 8.98 -1.40 5.68
N TRP A 125 9.25 -0.37 4.88
CA TRP A 125 8.24 0.61 4.44
C TRP A 125 7.15 -0.03 3.58
N LEU A 126 7.55 -0.85 2.59
CA LEU A 126 6.61 -1.62 1.77
C LEU A 126 5.74 -2.50 2.66
N ASN A 127 6.37 -3.35 3.48
CA ASN A 127 5.67 -4.31 4.32
C ASN A 127 4.68 -3.61 5.25
N LYS A 128 5.11 -2.49 5.86
CA LYS A 128 4.22 -1.73 6.74
C LYS A 128 3.03 -1.14 5.99
N ALA A 129 3.21 -0.63 4.78
CA ALA A 129 2.08 -0.11 4.02
C ALA A 129 1.10 -1.21 3.63
N ILE A 130 1.57 -2.42 3.31
CA ILE A 130 0.72 -3.56 2.96
C ILE A 130 -0.03 -4.07 4.20
N GLU A 131 0.65 -4.16 5.36
CA GLU A 131 0.04 -4.43 6.67
C GLU A 131 -1.10 -3.44 6.99
N ILE A 132 -0.87 -2.13 6.78
CA ILE A 132 -1.86 -1.07 7.03
C ILE A 132 -3.13 -1.24 6.18
N ASN A 133 -3.01 -1.83 4.99
CA ASN A 133 -4.16 -2.12 4.13
C ASN A 133 -4.80 -3.49 4.42
N GLY A 134 -4.31 -4.23 5.43
CA GLY A 134 -4.90 -5.49 5.87
C GLY A 134 -4.45 -6.73 5.10
N PHE A 135 -3.34 -6.65 4.37
CA PHE A 135 -2.82 -7.74 3.52
C PHE A 135 -1.62 -8.48 4.17
N GLU A 136 -1.66 -8.74 5.48
CA GLU A 136 -0.54 -9.37 6.20
C GLU A 136 -0.11 -10.72 5.58
N ASP A 137 -1.05 -11.53 5.10
CA ASP A 137 -0.77 -12.87 4.55
C ASP A 137 -0.25 -12.85 3.09
N GLU A 138 -0.54 -11.80 2.30
CA GLU A 138 -0.17 -11.77 0.86
C GLU A 138 1.33 -11.54 0.62
N LEU A 139 2.03 -10.94 1.59
CA LEU A 139 3.48 -10.72 1.51
C LEU A 139 4.27 -12.02 1.58
N GLU A 140 3.84 -12.95 2.43
CA GLU A 140 4.51 -14.24 2.60
C GLU A 140 4.42 -15.09 1.33
N ASP A 141 3.30 -15.01 0.61
CA ASP A 141 3.10 -15.70 -0.66
C ASP A 141 4.01 -15.15 -1.77
N LEU A 142 4.18 -13.83 -1.88
CA LEU A 142 5.10 -13.21 -2.87
C LEU A 142 6.55 -13.59 -2.65
N GLU A 143 6.99 -13.65 -1.39
CA GLU A 143 8.36 -14.07 -1.05
C GLU A 143 8.61 -15.54 -1.40
N GLN A 144 7.60 -16.40 -1.28
CA GLN A 144 7.68 -17.79 -1.70
C GLN A 144 7.73 -17.93 -3.22
N GLU A 145 6.93 -17.16 -3.95
CA GLU A 145 6.95 -17.14 -5.42
C GLU A 145 8.29 -16.64 -5.98
N ALA A 146 8.91 -15.62 -5.39
CA ALA A 146 10.19 -15.07 -5.84
C ALA A 146 11.41 -15.99 -5.58
N LYS A 147 11.26 -16.99 -4.71
CA LYS A 147 12.29 -18.00 -4.40
C LYS A 147 12.22 -19.25 -5.29
N ASN A 148 11.15 -19.41 -6.08
CA ASN A 148 10.93 -20.51 -7.02
C ASN A 148 11.31 -20.14 -8.46
#